data_AF-A0A660XK94-F1
#
_entry.id   AF-A0A660XK94-F1
#
_cell.length_a   1.000
_cell.length_b   1.000
_cell.length_c   1.000
_cell.angle_alpha   90.00
_cell.angle_beta   90.00
_cell.angle_gamma   90.00
#
_symmetry.space_group_name_H-M   'P 1'
#
loop_
_entity.id
_entity.type
_entity.pdbx_description
1 polymer ?
#
loop_
_entity_poly.entity_id
_entity_poly.type
_entity_poly.pdbx_seq_one_letter_code
_entity_poly.pdbx_strand_id
1 'polypeptide(L)'
;MLMTNKFILTPRKALKKAYLKIKPHRDEIEDFKKYLLQLIDNINEAESEEHHKNLVRDFLKATYYKQDYFINTKDRKDMVIHKGKTADTPVTVIIETKKPTNKYEMPTKDDLNVKAFHELLLYYLDERVDLNNNNITHLIISNINEWFIFDSHVFEKHFYHSKSLLTKYREFKNKQLTGTTTDFFYNDIAKVFIAGLTEELEFTYFSLKDYEKPLRNN
;
A
#
# COMPACT_ATOMS: atom_id res chain seq x y z
N MET A 1 19.26 4.68 24.48
CA MET A 1 19.51 5.21 23.12
C MET A 1 18.60 4.45 22.19
N LEU A 2 17.45 5.02 21.79
CA LEU A 2 16.50 4.37 20.90
C LEU A 2 17.18 4.21 19.53
N MET A 3 17.52 2.98 19.16
CA MET A 3 17.91 2.70 17.77
C MET A 3 16.70 3.00 16.91
N THR A 4 16.71 4.15 16.23
CA THR A 4 15.73 4.41 15.17
C THR A 4 15.98 3.37 14.10
N ASN A 5 15.02 2.45 13.92
CA ASN A 5 15.04 1.53 12.78
C ASN A 5 15.23 2.37 11.51
N LYS A 6 16.38 2.18 10.83
CA LYS A 6 16.83 3.03 9.71
C LYS A 6 15.88 2.93 8.52
N PHE A 7 15.13 1.84 8.45
CA PHE A 7 14.29 1.46 7.32
C PHE A 7 12.82 1.83 7.51
N ILE A 8 12.45 2.36 8.69
CA ILE A 8 11.09 2.88 8.93
C ILE A 8 11.13 4.41 8.87
N LEU A 9 10.53 4.95 7.82
CA LEU A 9 10.41 6.38 7.59
C LEU A 9 9.13 6.93 8.22
N THR A 10 9.23 8.14 8.77
CA THR A 10 8.04 8.96 9.06
C THR A 10 7.56 9.62 7.76
N PRO A 11 6.28 10.05 7.66
CA PRO A 11 5.79 10.75 6.49
C PRO A 11 6.68 11.92 6.06
N ARG A 12 7.19 12.71 7.03
CA ARG A 12 8.10 13.81 6.76
C ARG A 12 9.44 13.38 6.13
N LYS A 13 9.98 12.22 6.53
CA LYS A 13 11.25 11.69 5.98
C LYS A 13 11.05 11.08 4.59
N ALA A 14 9.88 10.49 4.33
CA ALA A 14 9.56 9.85 3.05
C ALA A 14 9.26 10.85 1.92
N LEU A 15 8.82 12.08 2.25
CA LEU A 15 8.55 13.11 1.25
C LEU A 15 9.80 13.50 0.47
N LYS A 16 9.71 13.45 -0.87
CA LYS A 16 10.78 13.97 -1.75
C LYS A 16 10.99 15.47 -1.45
N LYS A 17 12.25 15.90 -1.40
CA LYS A 17 12.65 17.28 -1.04
C LYS A 17 11.95 18.36 -1.89
N ALA A 18 11.54 18.05 -3.12
CA ALA A 18 10.78 18.96 -3.97
C ALA A 18 9.41 19.31 -3.36
N TYR A 19 8.69 18.35 -2.77
CA TYR A 19 7.40 18.59 -2.14
C TYR A 19 7.50 19.48 -0.89
N LEU A 20 8.63 19.43 -0.17
CA LEU A 20 8.87 20.32 0.97
C LEU A 20 8.99 21.80 0.57
N LYS A 21 9.18 22.09 -0.72
CA LYS A 21 9.23 23.46 -1.26
C LYS A 21 7.87 23.95 -1.77
N ILE A 22 6.89 23.06 -1.92
CA ILE A 22 5.54 23.41 -2.34
C ILE A 22 4.80 23.87 -1.08
N LYS A 23 4.33 25.12 -1.11
CA LYS A 23 3.53 25.67 -0.01
C LYS A 23 2.06 25.32 -0.28
N PRO A 24 1.43 24.43 0.50
CA PRO A 24 0.00 24.17 0.35
C PRO A 24 -0.81 25.43 0.66
N HIS A 25 -1.90 25.62 -0.06
CA HIS A 25 -2.84 26.71 0.23
C HIS A 25 -3.62 26.38 1.50
N ARG A 26 -4.01 27.42 2.25
CA ARG A 26 -4.71 27.22 3.53
C ARG A 26 -6.01 26.45 3.34
N ASP A 27 -6.78 26.79 2.31
CA ASP A 27 -8.06 26.15 2.02
C ASP A 27 -7.88 24.65 1.71
N GLU A 28 -6.81 24.27 1.00
CA GLU A 28 -6.47 22.87 0.73
C GLU A 28 -6.11 22.10 2.01
N ILE A 29 -5.44 22.75 2.97
CA ILE A 29 -5.14 22.16 4.28
C ILE A 29 -6.43 21.94 5.08
N GLU A 30 -7.33 22.92 5.10
CA GLU A 30 -8.60 22.81 5.83
C GLU A 30 -9.52 21.75 5.21
N ASP A 31 -9.59 21.66 3.88
CA ASP A 31 -10.34 20.60 3.19
C ASP A 31 -9.74 19.22 3.49
N PHE A 32 -8.42 19.08 3.43
CA PHE A 32 -7.76 17.82 3.80
C PHE A 32 -8.05 17.45 5.26
N LYS A 33 -7.94 18.41 6.19
CA LYS A 33 -8.24 18.21 7.62
C LYS A 33 -9.68 17.76 7.82
N LYS A 34 -10.64 18.42 7.17
CA LYS A 34 -12.07 18.08 7.21
C LYS A 34 -12.33 16.65 6.74
N TYR A 35 -11.82 16.25 5.58
CA TYR A 35 -12.05 14.92 5.05
C TYR A 35 -11.29 13.84 5.83
N LEU A 36 -10.14 14.16 6.41
CA LEU A 36 -9.42 13.25 7.30
C LEU A 36 -10.17 13.02 8.61
N LEU A 37 -10.75 14.07 9.21
CA LEU A 37 -11.62 13.95 10.38
C LEU A 37 -12.86 13.12 10.04
N GLN A 38 -13.49 13.36 8.89
CA GLN A 38 -14.63 12.54 8.44
C GLN A 38 -14.24 11.07 8.29
N LEU A 39 -13.07 10.75 7.71
CA LEU A 39 -12.57 9.38 7.62
C LEU A 39 -12.47 8.75 9.01
N ILE A 40 -11.80 9.44 9.95
CA ILE A 40 -11.57 8.96 11.32
C ILE A 40 -12.89 8.75 12.08
N ASP A 41 -13.82 9.71 12.00
CA ASP A 41 -15.11 9.67 12.69
C ASP A 41 -16.02 8.51 12.19
N ASN A 42 -15.79 8.01 10.98
CA ASN A 42 -16.56 6.90 10.40
C ASN A 42 -15.89 5.52 10.57
N ILE A 43 -14.74 5.43 11.24
CA ILE A 43 -14.12 4.13 11.53
C ILE A 43 -15.00 3.37 12.53
N ASN A 44 -15.48 2.19 12.13
CA ASN A 44 -16.28 1.32 12.98
C ASN A 44 -15.78 -0.13 12.91
N GLU A 45 -15.12 -0.61 13.97
CA GLU A 45 -14.53 -1.96 14.01
C GLU A 45 -15.54 -3.11 13.80
N ALA A 46 -16.83 -2.87 14.02
CA ALA A 46 -17.88 -3.84 13.74
C ALA A 46 -18.11 -4.05 12.23
N GLU A 47 -17.84 -3.03 11.41
CA GLU A 47 -18.11 -3.05 9.97
C GLU A 47 -17.17 -3.95 9.18
N SER A 48 -17.54 -4.21 7.93
CA SER A 48 -16.77 -5.08 7.03
C SER A 48 -15.48 -4.43 6.53
N GLU A 49 -14.58 -5.22 5.96
CA GLU A 49 -13.41 -4.71 5.24
C GLU A 49 -13.83 -3.84 4.05
N GLU A 50 -14.85 -4.27 3.30
CA GLU A 50 -15.42 -3.53 2.17
C GLU A 50 -15.94 -2.15 2.59
N HIS A 51 -16.56 -2.03 3.77
CA HIS A 51 -16.98 -0.74 4.31
C HIS A 51 -15.81 0.23 4.46
N HIS A 52 -14.73 -0.20 5.13
CA HIS A 52 -13.55 0.64 5.35
C HIS A 52 -12.79 0.94 4.06
N LYS A 53 -12.75 -0.01 3.12
CA LYS A 53 -12.21 0.22 1.77
C LYS A 53 -12.93 1.36 1.05
N ASN A 54 -14.26 1.41 1.14
CA ASN A 54 -15.06 2.49 0.56
C ASN A 54 -14.75 3.84 1.25
N LEU A 55 -14.60 3.87 2.58
CA LEU A 55 -14.21 5.08 3.30
C LEU A 55 -12.84 5.61 2.85
N VAL A 56 -11.83 4.73 2.70
CA VAL A 56 -10.51 5.11 2.20
C VAL A 56 -10.59 5.67 0.78
N ARG A 57 -11.33 5.00 -0.11
CA ARG A 57 -11.53 5.46 -1.49
C ARG A 57 -12.17 6.85 -1.53
N ASP A 58 -13.21 7.06 -0.73
CA ASP A 58 -13.96 8.30 -0.73
C ASP A 58 -13.14 9.45 -0.13
N PHE A 59 -12.34 9.19 0.90
CA PHE A 59 -11.35 10.15 1.42
C PHE A 59 -10.31 10.55 0.35
N LEU A 60 -9.73 9.59 -0.36
CA LEU A 60 -8.78 9.88 -1.43
C LEU A 60 -9.43 10.70 -2.55
N LYS A 61 -10.69 10.39 -2.90
CA LYS A 61 -11.45 11.15 -3.90
C LYS A 61 -11.87 12.55 -3.41
N ALA A 62 -12.09 12.73 -2.12
CA ALA A 62 -12.47 14.04 -1.58
C ALA A 62 -11.28 15.00 -1.44
N THR A 63 -10.06 14.46 -1.43
CA THR A 63 -8.82 15.23 -1.36
C THR A 63 -8.22 15.48 -2.76
N TYR A 64 -6.91 15.64 -2.86
CA TYR A 64 -6.20 16.08 -4.07
C TYR A 64 -6.30 15.13 -5.28
N TYR A 65 -6.82 13.91 -5.12
CA TYR A 65 -6.68 12.89 -6.18
C TYR A 65 -7.79 12.90 -7.23
N LYS A 66 -9.04 13.24 -6.88
CA LYS A 66 -10.18 13.01 -7.80
C LYS A 66 -10.12 13.81 -9.10
N GLN A 67 -9.53 15.00 -9.07
CA GLN A 67 -9.51 15.85 -10.26
C GLN A 67 -8.67 15.22 -11.37
N ASP A 68 -7.59 14.54 -11.03
CA ASP A 68 -6.57 14.11 -12.00
C ASP A 68 -6.35 12.60 -12.08
N TYR A 69 -6.86 11.84 -11.12
CA TYR A 69 -6.61 10.40 -11.02
C TYR A 69 -7.91 9.61 -10.89
N PHE A 70 -7.95 8.45 -11.55
CA PHE A 70 -9.01 7.47 -11.40
C PHE A 70 -8.69 6.50 -10.27
N ILE A 71 -9.61 6.36 -9.32
CA ILE A 71 -9.47 5.48 -8.15
C ILE A 71 -10.62 4.49 -8.11
N ASN A 72 -10.30 3.19 -8.21
CA ASN A 72 -11.28 2.12 -8.14
C ASN A 72 -10.65 0.77 -7.76
N THR A 73 -11.47 -0.25 -7.61
CA THR A 73 -11.02 -1.66 -7.66
C THR A 73 -10.51 -1.98 -9.07
N LYS A 74 -9.59 -2.95 -9.18
CA LYS A 74 -9.14 -3.48 -10.47
C LYS A 74 -8.79 -4.96 -10.35
N ASP A 75 -9.45 -5.80 -11.12
CA ASP A 75 -9.30 -7.25 -11.06
C ASP A 75 -9.56 -7.76 -9.62
N ARG A 76 -8.57 -8.42 -9.00
CA ARG A 76 -8.60 -8.84 -7.59
C ARG A 76 -8.00 -7.82 -6.63
N LYS A 77 -7.44 -6.72 -7.13
CA LYS A 77 -6.80 -5.69 -6.32
C LYS A 77 -7.89 -4.87 -5.63
N ASP A 78 -7.74 -4.71 -4.32
CA ASP A 78 -8.70 -3.95 -3.51
C ASP A 78 -8.87 -2.52 -4.02
N MET A 79 -7.76 -1.82 -4.26
CA MET A 79 -7.84 -0.48 -4.80
C MET A 79 -6.57 -0.12 -5.56
N VAL A 80 -6.75 0.60 -6.66
CA VAL A 80 -5.67 1.17 -7.44
C VAL A 80 -5.92 2.66 -7.71
N ILE A 81 -4.84 3.40 -7.86
CA ILE A 81 -4.86 4.77 -8.40
C ILE A 81 -4.19 4.70 -9.78
N HIS A 82 -4.91 5.14 -10.80
CA HIS A 82 -4.40 5.24 -12.17
C HIS A 82 -3.77 6.60 -12.41
N LYS A 83 -2.81 6.67 -13.35
CA LYS A 83 -2.05 7.88 -13.69
C LYS A 83 -2.90 9.04 -14.20
N GLY A 84 -4.03 8.74 -14.82
CA GLY A 84 -4.96 9.73 -15.38
C GLY A 84 -6.39 9.51 -14.88
N LYS A 85 -7.32 10.28 -15.47
CA LYS A 85 -8.73 10.37 -15.05
C LYS A 85 -9.59 9.15 -15.42
N THR A 86 -9.00 8.16 -16.08
CA THR A 86 -9.69 6.99 -16.66
C THR A 86 -8.93 5.69 -16.37
N ALA A 87 -9.67 4.58 -16.36
CA ALA A 87 -9.18 3.25 -16.01
C ALA A 87 -8.24 2.61 -17.07
N ASP A 88 -8.17 3.17 -18.27
CA ASP A 88 -7.27 2.77 -19.35
C ASP A 88 -5.83 3.28 -19.16
N THR A 89 -5.63 4.28 -18.30
CA THR A 89 -4.29 4.77 -17.98
C THR A 89 -3.56 3.81 -17.03
N PRO A 90 -2.21 3.77 -17.02
CA PRO A 90 -1.46 2.84 -16.19
C PRO A 90 -1.74 3.01 -14.69
N VAL A 91 -1.74 1.91 -13.94
CA VAL A 91 -1.79 1.94 -12.47
C VAL A 91 -0.48 2.52 -11.92
N THR A 92 -0.58 3.46 -10.98
CA THR A 92 0.57 4.12 -10.31
C THR A 92 0.64 3.83 -8.82
N VAL A 93 -0.47 3.46 -8.18
CA VAL A 93 -0.50 3.03 -6.76
C VAL A 93 -1.37 1.80 -6.62
N ILE A 94 -0.92 0.82 -5.85
CA ILE A 94 -1.68 -0.37 -5.47
C ILE A 94 -1.91 -0.30 -3.95
N ILE A 95 -3.14 -0.50 -3.50
CA ILE A 95 -3.52 -0.44 -2.10
C ILE A 95 -4.24 -1.74 -1.75
N GLU A 96 -3.66 -2.47 -0.80
CA GLU A 96 -4.28 -3.62 -0.14
C GLU A 96 -4.92 -3.16 1.17
N THR A 97 -6.22 -3.39 1.32
CA THR A 97 -6.95 -2.98 2.52
C THR A 97 -7.22 -4.17 3.42
N LYS A 98 -7.24 -3.94 4.73
CA LYS A 98 -7.66 -4.94 5.71
C LYS A 98 -8.71 -4.37 6.65
N LYS A 99 -9.52 -5.24 7.24
CA LYS A 99 -10.42 -4.85 8.33
C LYS A 99 -9.59 -4.26 9.50
N PRO A 100 -10.05 -3.19 10.19
CA PRO A 100 -9.33 -2.57 11.30
C PRO A 100 -8.88 -3.53 12.41
N THR A 101 -9.67 -4.58 12.66
CA THR A 101 -9.40 -5.58 13.70
C THR A 101 -8.52 -6.74 13.23
N ASN A 102 -8.20 -6.83 11.94
CA ASN A 102 -7.42 -7.93 11.37
C ASN A 102 -5.93 -7.74 11.63
N LYS A 103 -5.47 -8.13 12.82
CA LYS A 103 -4.07 -8.05 13.22
C LYS A 103 -3.20 -9.18 12.66
N TYR A 104 -3.81 -10.29 12.25
CA TYR A 104 -3.08 -11.50 11.84
C TYR A 104 -2.53 -11.41 10.41
N GLU A 105 -3.23 -10.71 9.53
CA GLU A 105 -2.82 -10.54 8.13
C GLU A 105 -2.05 -9.22 7.90
N MET A 106 -2.02 -8.33 8.89
CA MET A 106 -1.41 -7.00 8.82
C MET A 106 0.09 -7.02 9.15
N PRO A 107 0.90 -6.21 8.45
CA PRO A 107 2.30 -6.05 8.80
C PRO A 107 2.45 -5.39 10.17
N THR A 108 3.58 -5.63 10.80
CA THR A 108 4.05 -4.86 11.95
C THR A 108 5.35 -4.13 11.58
N LYS A 109 5.85 -3.30 12.49
CA LYS A 109 7.15 -2.64 12.29
C LYS A 109 8.32 -3.62 12.23
N ASP A 110 8.15 -4.80 12.84
CA ASP A 110 9.20 -5.79 12.99
C ASP A 110 9.00 -7.01 12.07
N ASP A 111 7.79 -7.20 11.52
CA ASP A 111 7.44 -8.33 10.65
C ASP A 111 6.56 -7.89 9.49
N LEU A 112 7.10 -7.98 8.27
CA LEU A 112 6.39 -7.74 7.02
C LEU A 112 5.93 -9.05 6.35
N ASN A 113 6.33 -10.23 6.84
CA ASN A 113 6.10 -11.51 6.18
C ASN A 113 4.71 -12.09 6.47
N VAL A 114 3.69 -11.30 6.13
CA VAL A 114 2.27 -11.56 6.40
C VAL A 114 1.46 -11.58 5.12
N LYS A 115 0.23 -12.08 5.21
CA LYS A 115 -0.63 -12.28 4.05
C LYS A 115 -0.88 -10.99 3.25
N ALA A 116 -1.16 -9.85 3.88
CA ALA A 116 -1.38 -8.60 3.15
C ALA A 116 -0.16 -8.18 2.30
N PHE A 117 1.06 -8.48 2.78
CA PHE A 117 2.27 -8.23 2.02
C PHE A 117 2.46 -9.24 0.87
N HIS A 118 2.05 -10.50 1.06
CA HIS A 118 2.05 -11.50 -0.01
C HIS A 118 1.06 -11.16 -1.13
N GLU A 119 -0.14 -10.67 -0.77
CA GLU A 119 -1.14 -10.13 -1.69
C GLU A 119 -0.58 -8.95 -2.47
N LEU A 120 0.01 -7.97 -1.77
CA LEU A 120 0.61 -6.80 -2.39
C LEU A 120 1.76 -7.17 -3.34
N LEU A 121 2.60 -8.14 -2.96
CA LEU A 121 3.68 -8.67 -3.82
C LEU A 121 3.14 -9.33 -5.08
N LEU A 122 2.08 -10.14 -4.96
CA LEU A 122 1.44 -10.77 -6.13
C LEU A 122 0.92 -9.69 -7.09
N TYR A 123 0.23 -8.68 -6.57
CA TYR A 123 -0.33 -7.60 -7.38
C TYR A 123 0.74 -6.73 -8.03
N TYR A 124 1.86 -6.49 -7.34
CA TYR A 124 3.03 -5.84 -7.93
C TYR A 124 3.57 -6.64 -9.12
N LEU A 125 3.80 -7.95 -8.94
CA LEU A 125 4.34 -8.80 -10.01
C LEU A 125 3.37 -8.91 -11.19
N ASP A 126 2.06 -9.02 -10.94
CA ASP A 126 1.04 -9.01 -12.00
C ASP A 126 1.10 -7.71 -12.83
N GLU A 127 1.20 -6.54 -12.21
CA GLU A 127 1.32 -5.28 -12.97
C GLU A 127 2.69 -5.15 -13.64
N ARG A 128 3.77 -5.40 -12.90
CA ARG A 128 5.14 -5.15 -13.34
C ARG A 128 5.60 -6.11 -14.43
N VAL A 129 5.26 -7.39 -14.30
CA VAL A 129 5.75 -8.50 -15.14
C VAL A 129 4.75 -8.83 -16.24
N ASP A 130 3.48 -9.11 -15.90
CA ASP A 130 2.51 -9.56 -16.90
C ASP A 130 2.01 -8.40 -17.77
N LEU A 131 1.76 -7.24 -17.17
CA LEU A 131 1.27 -6.05 -17.87
C LEU A 131 2.38 -5.09 -18.31
N ASN A 132 3.65 -5.41 -18.04
CA ASN A 132 4.80 -4.55 -18.33
C ASN A 132 4.64 -3.10 -17.81
N ASN A 133 3.96 -2.93 -16.66
CA ASN A 133 3.67 -1.61 -16.12
C ASN A 133 4.87 -1.05 -15.34
N ASN A 134 5.60 -0.12 -15.97
CA ASN A 134 6.72 0.62 -15.37
C ASN A 134 6.30 1.88 -14.59
N ASN A 135 5.00 2.12 -14.39
CA ASN A 135 4.50 3.38 -13.80
C ASN A 135 4.15 3.26 -12.32
N ILE A 136 4.28 2.08 -11.69
CA ILE A 136 4.01 1.91 -10.27
C ILE A 136 5.00 2.78 -9.48
N THR A 137 4.46 3.64 -8.62
CA THR A 137 5.23 4.55 -7.76
C THR A 137 5.20 4.14 -6.30
N HIS A 138 4.06 3.61 -5.83
CA HIS A 138 3.88 3.24 -4.44
C HIS A 138 3.01 1.99 -4.31
N LEU A 139 3.26 1.23 -3.25
CA LEU A 139 2.42 0.13 -2.81
C LEU A 139 2.05 0.35 -1.35
N ILE A 140 0.80 0.09 -1.00
CA ILE A 140 0.25 0.45 0.31
C ILE A 140 -0.48 -0.75 0.91
N ILE A 141 -0.26 -1.00 2.19
CA ILE A 141 -1.11 -1.85 3.01
C ILE A 141 -1.72 -0.99 4.12
N SER A 142 -3.03 -1.08 4.31
CA SER A 142 -3.69 -0.36 5.40
C SER A 142 -4.89 -1.09 5.97
N ASN A 143 -5.04 -1.04 7.29
CA ASN A 143 -6.27 -1.42 7.98
C ASN A 143 -7.12 -0.20 8.37
N ILE A 144 -7.05 0.88 7.58
CA ILE A 144 -7.54 2.25 7.84
C ILE A 144 -6.77 3.02 8.92
N ASN A 145 -6.43 2.35 10.03
CA ASN A 145 -5.73 2.98 11.15
C ASN A 145 -4.23 3.09 10.89
N GLU A 146 -3.62 1.99 10.47
CA GLU A 146 -2.19 1.88 10.23
C GLU A 146 -1.92 1.87 8.74
N TRP A 147 -0.84 2.56 8.34
CA TRP A 147 -0.46 2.73 6.94
C TRP A 147 0.99 2.32 6.76
N PHE A 148 1.21 1.33 5.91
CA PHE A 148 2.51 0.88 5.46
C PHE A 148 2.65 1.25 3.98
N ILE A 149 3.55 2.17 3.66
CA ILE A 149 3.72 2.70 2.30
C ILE A 149 5.14 2.40 1.82
N PHE A 150 5.25 1.68 0.72
CA PHE A 150 6.50 1.29 0.09
C PHE A 150 6.70 2.11 -1.19
N ASP A 151 7.86 2.75 -1.34
CA ASP A 151 8.27 3.27 -2.64
C ASP A 151 8.53 2.09 -3.59
N SER A 152 8.06 2.16 -4.83
CA SER A 152 8.17 1.05 -5.77
C SER A 152 9.61 0.61 -6.06
N HIS A 153 10.61 1.48 -5.85
CA HIS A 153 12.02 1.11 -6.00
C HIS A 153 12.45 0.03 -4.99
N VAL A 154 11.82 -0.03 -3.81
CA VAL A 154 12.03 -1.11 -2.84
C VAL A 154 11.56 -2.43 -3.45
N PHE A 155 10.38 -2.45 -4.06
CA PHE A 155 9.88 -3.65 -4.72
C PHE A 155 10.69 -4.03 -5.96
N GLU A 156 11.11 -3.04 -6.75
CA GLU A 156 11.95 -3.25 -7.93
C GLU A 156 13.29 -3.92 -7.55
N LYS A 157 13.97 -3.37 -6.55
CA LYS A 157 15.26 -3.85 -6.06
C LYS A 157 15.18 -5.26 -5.49
N HIS A 158 14.22 -5.52 -4.61
CA HIS A 158 14.18 -6.75 -3.82
C HIS A 158 13.41 -7.90 -4.49
N PHE A 159 12.42 -7.58 -5.34
CA PHE A 159 11.55 -8.59 -5.94
C PHE A 159 11.69 -8.68 -7.46
N TYR A 160 11.56 -7.56 -8.19
CA TYR A 160 11.60 -7.61 -9.66
C TYR A 160 12.98 -8.03 -10.19
N HIS A 161 14.07 -7.58 -9.58
CA HIS A 161 15.42 -8.00 -9.98
C HIS A 161 15.81 -9.41 -9.52
N SER A 162 14.98 -10.07 -8.70
CA SER A 162 15.22 -11.43 -8.25
C SER A 162 14.87 -12.44 -9.34
N LYS A 163 15.88 -12.97 -10.03
CA LYS A 163 15.69 -14.02 -11.05
C LYS A 163 15.00 -15.26 -10.50
N SER A 164 15.31 -15.66 -9.27
CA SER A 164 14.72 -16.83 -8.62
C SER A 164 13.22 -16.62 -8.36
N LEU A 165 12.84 -15.47 -7.82
CA LEU A 165 11.44 -15.12 -7.59
C LEU A 165 10.68 -15.03 -8.92
N LEU A 166 11.21 -14.32 -9.91
CA LEU A 166 10.55 -14.18 -11.21
C LEU A 166 10.36 -15.52 -11.93
N THR A 167 11.31 -16.45 -11.78
CA THR A 167 11.19 -17.80 -12.35
C THR A 167 10.03 -18.53 -11.66
N LYS A 168 10.00 -18.56 -10.32
CA LYS A 168 8.91 -19.19 -9.56
C LYS A 168 7.55 -18.58 -9.84
N TYR A 169 7.49 -17.26 -9.94
CA TYR A 169 6.26 -16.53 -10.31
C TYR A 169 5.75 -16.95 -11.70
N ARG A 170 6.62 -17.03 -12.71
CA ARG A 170 6.20 -17.47 -14.06
C ARG A 170 5.77 -18.93 -14.09
N GLU A 171 6.50 -19.82 -13.41
CA GLU A 171 6.09 -21.23 -13.25
C GLU A 171 4.70 -21.33 -12.60
N PHE A 172 4.44 -20.54 -11.56
CA PHE A 172 3.14 -20.43 -10.91
C PHE A 172 2.05 -19.96 -11.88
N LYS A 173 2.26 -18.85 -12.60
CA LYS A 173 1.30 -18.28 -13.56
C LYS A 173 1.00 -19.23 -14.73
N ASN A 174 2.00 -20.00 -15.16
CA ASN A 174 1.88 -21.03 -16.19
C ASN A 174 1.32 -22.37 -15.68
N LYS A 175 0.94 -22.46 -14.40
CA LYS A 175 0.43 -23.69 -13.76
C LYS A 175 1.39 -24.87 -13.87
N GLN A 176 2.69 -24.61 -13.79
CA GLN A 176 3.76 -25.61 -13.87
C GLN A 176 4.20 -26.13 -12.48
N LEU A 177 3.61 -25.59 -11.41
CA LEU A 177 3.87 -25.99 -10.04
C LEU A 177 2.76 -26.90 -9.51
N THR A 178 3.02 -27.51 -8.35
CA THR A 178 2.07 -28.42 -7.68
C THR A 178 0.80 -27.71 -7.20
N GLY A 179 0.85 -26.39 -6.95
CA GLY A 179 -0.30 -25.56 -6.64
C GLY A 179 -0.50 -24.42 -7.64
N THR A 180 -1.77 -24.08 -7.88
CA THR A 180 -2.19 -23.04 -8.84
C THR A 180 -3.08 -21.97 -8.21
N THR A 181 -3.31 -22.06 -6.91
CA THR A 181 -4.12 -21.11 -6.14
C THR A 181 -3.25 -19.97 -5.61
N THR A 182 -3.89 -18.83 -5.30
CA THR A 182 -3.21 -17.72 -4.63
C THR A 182 -2.64 -18.13 -3.28
N ASP A 183 -3.31 -19.03 -2.54
CA ASP A 183 -2.79 -19.56 -1.28
C ASP A 183 -1.46 -20.28 -1.44
N PHE A 184 -1.25 -21.00 -2.55
CA PHE A 184 0.03 -21.61 -2.87
C PHE A 184 1.09 -20.54 -3.15
N PHE A 185 0.75 -19.51 -3.92
CA PHE A 185 1.68 -18.39 -4.12
C PHE A 185 2.07 -17.73 -2.80
N TYR A 186 1.10 -17.49 -1.90
CA TYR A 186 1.37 -16.86 -0.61
C TYR A 186 2.27 -17.73 0.27
N ASN A 187 1.91 -19.00 0.48
CA ASN A 187 2.57 -19.85 1.47
C ASN A 187 3.87 -20.48 0.97
N ASP A 188 3.93 -20.88 -0.29
CA ASP A 188 5.05 -21.68 -0.84
C ASP A 188 6.05 -20.83 -1.64
N ILE A 189 5.66 -19.61 -2.07
CA ILE A 189 6.52 -18.73 -2.86
C ILE A 189 6.84 -17.45 -2.09
N ALA A 190 5.84 -16.59 -1.86
CA ALA A 190 6.05 -15.27 -1.27
C ALA A 190 6.62 -15.38 0.15
N LYS A 191 5.97 -16.15 1.03
CA LYS A 191 6.39 -16.32 2.42
C LYS A 191 7.81 -16.84 2.55
N VAL A 192 8.16 -17.86 1.77
CA VAL A 192 9.49 -18.48 1.76
C VAL A 192 10.53 -17.50 1.22
N PHE A 193 10.22 -16.79 0.13
CA PHE A 193 11.13 -15.82 -0.46
C PHE A 193 11.42 -14.65 0.51
N ILE A 194 10.37 -14.09 1.12
CA ILE A 194 10.50 -12.96 2.06
C ILE A 194 11.27 -13.39 3.32
N ALA A 195 11.02 -14.59 3.85
CA ALA A 195 11.77 -15.12 4.99
C ALA A 195 13.28 -15.27 4.71
N GLY A 196 13.66 -15.44 3.45
CA GLY A 196 15.05 -15.55 3.00
C GLY A 196 15.73 -14.21 2.69
N LEU A 197 15.03 -13.07 2.80
CA LEU A 197 15.64 -11.76 2.59
C LEU A 197 16.65 -11.46 3.70
N THR A 198 17.86 -11.08 3.30
CA THR A 198 18.94 -10.67 4.22
C THR A 198 18.99 -9.16 4.42
N GLU A 199 18.31 -8.40 3.56
CA GLU A 199 18.24 -6.94 3.62
C GLU A 199 16.87 -6.50 4.14
N GLU A 200 16.85 -5.50 5.01
CA GLU A 200 15.61 -4.87 5.49
C GLU A 200 14.95 -4.06 4.36
N LEU A 201 13.62 -4.12 4.31
CA LEU A 201 12.82 -3.35 3.37
C LEU A 201 12.52 -1.97 3.97
N GLU A 202 12.81 -0.91 3.22
CA GLU A 202 12.45 0.45 3.63
C GLU A 202 10.96 0.70 3.38
N PHE A 203 10.27 1.30 4.35
CA PHE A 203 8.88 1.71 4.23
C PHE A 203 8.55 2.91 5.10
N THR A 204 7.49 3.62 4.72
CA THR A 204 6.89 4.64 5.56
C THR A 204 5.81 4.01 6.42
N TYR A 205 5.83 4.34 7.71
CA TYR A 205 4.78 3.93 8.64
C TYR A 205 4.18 5.12 9.36
N PHE A 206 2.86 5.11 9.52
CA PHE A 206 2.17 5.95 10.48
C PHE A 206 0.83 5.35 10.91
N SER A 207 0.33 5.78 12.07
CA SER A 207 -1.01 5.47 12.57
C SER A 207 -1.86 6.74 12.59
N LEU A 208 -3.09 6.68 12.07
CA LEU A 208 -4.04 7.79 12.14
C LEU A 208 -4.37 8.18 13.58
N LYS A 209 -4.27 7.25 14.53
CA LYS A 209 -4.46 7.50 15.96
C LYS A 209 -3.47 8.53 16.50
N ASP A 210 -2.27 8.62 15.92
CA ASP A 210 -1.25 9.60 16.32
C ASP A 210 -1.63 11.04 15.91
N TYR A 211 -2.54 11.19 14.95
CA TYR A 211 -2.96 12.48 14.39
C TYR A 211 -4.31 12.97 14.92
N GLU A 212 -5.07 12.14 15.63
CA GLU A 212 -6.41 12.52 16.09
C GLU A 212 -6.39 13.76 17.00
N LYS A 213 -5.51 13.78 18.00
CA LYS A 213 -5.36 14.92 18.91
C LYS A 213 -4.97 16.22 18.19
N PRO A 214 -3.90 16.27 17.36
CA PRO A 214 -3.56 17.50 16.64
C PRO A 214 -4.61 17.91 15.60
N LEU A 215 -5.42 16.99 15.05
CA LEU A 215 -6.52 17.34 14.15
C LEU A 215 -7.72 17.95 14.90
N ARG A 216 -7.99 17.53 16.14
CA ARG A 216 -9.12 18.02 16.94
C ARG A 216 -8.79 19.20 17.85
N ASN A 217 -7.51 19.59 17.94
CA ASN A 217 -7.14 20.82 18.62
C ASN A 217 -7.55 22.01 17.74
N ASN A 218 -8.34 22.91 18.33
CA ASN A 218 -8.72 24.21 17.76
C ASN A 218 -7.53 25.17 17.73
#